data_AF-A0AA36BWF6-F1
#
_entry.id   AF-A0AA36BWF6-F1
#
_cell.length_a   1.000
_cell.length_b   1.000
_cell.length_c   1.000
_cell.angle_alpha   90.00
_cell.angle_beta   90.00
_cell.angle_gamma   90.00
#
_symmetry.space_group_name_H-M   'P 1'
#
loop_
_entity.id
_entity.type
_entity.pdbx_description
1 polymer ?
#
loop_
_entity_poly.entity_id
_entity_poly.type
_entity_poly.pdbx_seq_one_letter_code
_entity_poly.pdbx_strand_id
1 'polypeptide(L)'
;MVSNQGQTPPPQIKSTDDEGDKITVVLRVRPLTPTEISRKDSNIITFQDRGSLLINQGHNQKKFSFDAVFKPEADQEVVFEESGIKKLIQMAVEGYSCLVLAYGQTGSGKTHTMVGSSTQAFLKTDIFGVVQRAIRYLFSVFEQQVNIEYTVKASHAEIYNEQIIDLLNPQPWRHLALRWSKKKNFYVENLFQVECESVNKLLSVLEEGSRNRHVGSHRANELSSRSHAIFTISIASKIRDPTDSSLWLTRKGKLIFTDLAGSEKVRNSCLSEDILTESNSINKSLLVLGKCISSLGDPKKKYGHIPYRDSKLTKLLSESLSGAGVVLLIACITPSSYSVTETINTLRYSTRAKCILTKPVVAFDPREKYIGTLKKELQILRNENQYLKTQLSFPTVSQNQVQSKDKQTITEQLKQDSQMTPKLVESSLYEMLQEYMVENESLRSENRQLYQENGGLLQEQKQLYKENETFLYQLEQLERMSGMAMYANQKDRWPSYQTPPQLTNSNERFGAGYKTKATTTYGQILLKFSTKDCEKN
;
A
#
# COMPACT_ATOMS: atom_id res chain seq x y z
N MET A 1 -20.30 -66.54 1.83
CA MET A 1 -19.77 -65.51 2.74
C MET A 1 -18.61 -64.83 2.02
N VAL A 2 -18.87 -63.69 1.38
CA VAL A 2 -17.85 -62.86 0.73
C VAL A 2 -17.86 -61.53 1.46
N SER A 3 -16.70 -61.18 2.02
CA SER A 3 -16.46 -60.07 2.93
C SER A 3 -16.52 -58.72 2.20
N ASN A 4 -17.42 -57.86 2.66
CA ASN A 4 -17.58 -56.47 2.27
C ASN A 4 -16.43 -55.64 2.88
N GLN A 5 -15.45 -55.22 2.08
CA GLN A 5 -14.47 -54.21 2.51
C GLN A 5 -15.07 -52.82 2.26
N GLY A 6 -15.43 -52.14 3.35
CA GLY A 6 -15.93 -50.77 3.34
C GLY A 6 -14.87 -49.81 2.84
N GLN A 7 -15.20 -49.09 1.76
CA GLN A 7 -14.45 -47.91 1.32
C GLN A 7 -14.56 -46.84 2.40
N THR A 8 -13.43 -46.45 2.98
CA THR A 8 -13.32 -45.27 3.82
C THR A 8 -13.57 -44.02 2.96
N PRO A 9 -14.39 -43.06 3.42
CA PRO A 9 -14.59 -41.82 2.68
C PRO A 9 -13.27 -41.05 2.58
N PRO A 10 -13.04 -40.30 1.49
CA PRO A 10 -11.83 -39.51 1.32
C PRO A 10 -11.70 -38.50 2.47
N PRO A 11 -10.47 -38.22 2.94
CA PRO A 11 -10.25 -37.31 4.06
C PRO A 11 -10.85 -35.95 3.73
N GLN A 12 -11.83 -35.55 4.53
CA GLN A 12 -12.35 -34.18 4.51
C GLN A 12 -11.17 -33.25 4.72
N ILE A 13 -10.84 -32.48 3.68
CA ILE A 13 -9.93 -31.35 3.78
C ILE A 13 -10.56 -30.40 4.79
N LYS A 14 -10.03 -30.38 6.01
CA LYS A 14 -10.34 -29.33 6.98
C LYS A 14 -9.94 -28.02 6.34
N SER A 15 -10.92 -27.21 5.97
CA SER A 15 -10.73 -25.81 5.60
C SER A 15 -10.03 -25.10 6.76
N THR A 16 -8.73 -24.86 6.61
CA THR A 16 -7.91 -24.06 7.54
C THR A 16 -7.97 -22.59 7.15
N ASP A 17 -9.15 -22.10 6.78
CA ASP A 17 -9.30 -20.82 6.05
C ASP A 17 -9.61 -19.58 6.92
N ASP A 18 -9.35 -19.61 8.23
CA ASP A 18 -9.60 -18.40 9.05
C ASP A 18 -8.57 -18.01 10.12
N GLU A 19 -7.39 -18.64 10.17
CA GLU A 19 -6.29 -18.15 11.01
C GLU A 19 -5.48 -17.07 10.25
N GLY A 20 -5.92 -15.81 10.35
CA GLY A 20 -5.12 -14.67 9.92
C GLY A 20 -3.86 -14.49 10.77
N ASP A 21 -2.77 -14.05 10.15
CA ASP A 21 -1.51 -13.74 10.83
C ASP A 21 -1.65 -12.48 11.70
N LYS A 22 -1.25 -12.57 12.97
CA LYS A 22 -1.21 -11.41 13.87
C LYS A 22 -0.01 -10.52 13.55
N ILE A 23 -0.18 -9.21 13.72
CA ILE A 23 0.95 -8.28 13.70
C ILE A 23 1.95 -8.67 14.81
N THR A 24 3.23 -8.72 14.46
CA THR A 24 4.30 -8.97 15.42
C THR A 24 4.62 -7.68 16.16
N VAL A 25 4.59 -7.71 17.49
CA VAL A 25 4.87 -6.56 18.33
C VAL A 25 5.99 -6.91 19.30
N VAL A 26 7.11 -6.20 19.18
CA VAL A 26 8.27 -6.33 20.06
C VAL A 26 8.50 -5.03 20.80
N LEU A 27 9.03 -5.14 22.00
CA LEU A 27 9.33 -4.00 22.85
C LEU A 27 10.83 -3.86 23.07
N ARG A 28 11.36 -2.65 22.95
CA ARG A 28 12.74 -2.31 23.27
C ARG A 28 12.79 -1.30 24.41
N VAL A 29 13.43 -1.70 25.51
CA VAL A 29 13.71 -0.83 26.64
C VAL A 29 15.14 -0.34 26.53
N ARG A 30 15.36 0.98 26.51
CA ARG A 30 16.72 1.54 26.54
C ARG A 30 17.22 1.71 27.99
N PRO A 31 18.54 1.81 28.23
CA PRO A 31 19.05 2.21 29.54
C PRO A 31 18.63 3.64 29.91
N LEU A 32 18.73 3.98 31.20
CA LEU A 32 18.61 5.36 31.66
C LEU A 32 19.74 6.20 31.05
N THR A 33 19.38 7.37 30.53
CA THR A 33 20.32 8.33 29.98
C THR A 33 21.04 9.09 31.09
N PRO A 34 22.24 9.66 30.84
CA PRO A 34 22.94 10.46 31.84
C PRO A 34 22.10 11.60 32.43
N THR A 35 21.23 12.21 31.62
CA THR A 35 20.30 13.27 32.05
C THR A 35 19.16 12.76 32.93
N GLU A 36 18.67 11.54 32.72
CA GLU A 36 17.71 10.88 33.61
C GLU A 36 18.36 10.47 34.94
N ILE A 37 19.59 9.97 34.89
CA ILE A 37 20.37 9.63 36.08
C ILE A 37 20.67 10.89 36.91
N SER A 38 21.07 11.99 36.28
CA SER A 38 21.32 13.26 36.98
C SER A 38 20.05 13.86 37.60
N ARG A 39 18.89 13.63 36.99
CA ARG A 39 17.57 13.98 37.55
C ARG A 39 17.11 13.05 38.67
N LYS A 40 17.87 11.97 38.94
CA LYS A 40 17.55 10.91 39.91
C LYS A 40 16.24 10.19 39.59
N ASP A 41 15.97 9.99 38.29
CA ASP A 41 14.83 9.21 37.83
C ASP A 41 14.98 7.74 38.29
N SER A 42 13.90 7.16 38.81
CA SER A 42 13.87 5.75 39.23
C SER A 42 13.45 4.84 38.07
N ASN A 43 13.94 3.60 38.07
CA ASN A 43 13.52 2.59 37.11
C ASN A 43 12.12 2.07 37.46
N ILE A 44 11.15 2.25 36.56
CA ILE A 44 9.75 1.83 36.75
C ILE A 44 9.44 0.42 36.22
N ILE A 45 10.42 -0.25 35.60
CA ILE A 45 10.20 -1.50 34.87
C ILE A 45 10.81 -2.68 35.63
N THR A 46 10.00 -3.70 35.90
CA THR A 46 10.46 -4.99 36.39
C THR A 46 10.24 -6.05 35.30
N PHE A 47 11.32 -6.69 34.85
CA PHE A 47 11.24 -7.76 33.86
C PHE A 47 10.79 -9.07 34.53
N GLN A 48 9.84 -9.78 33.90
CA GLN A 48 9.41 -11.11 34.35
C GLN A 48 10.02 -12.18 33.42
N ASP A 49 9.16 -12.95 32.74
CA ASP A 49 9.52 -14.02 31.80
C ASP A 49 9.92 -13.47 30.41
N ARG A 50 10.33 -14.37 29.50
CA ARG A 50 10.56 -14.03 28.08
C ARG A 50 9.29 -13.38 27.50
N GLY A 51 9.40 -12.09 27.14
CA GLY A 51 8.31 -11.34 26.50
C GLY A 51 7.32 -10.64 27.45
N SER A 52 7.53 -10.63 28.78
CA SER A 52 6.63 -9.94 29.73
C SER A 52 7.35 -8.99 30.68
N LEU A 53 6.68 -7.90 31.05
CA LEU A 53 7.18 -6.91 32.01
C LEU A 53 6.06 -6.35 32.89
N LEU A 54 6.46 -5.83 34.05
CA LEU A 54 5.63 -5.05 34.96
C LEU A 54 6.06 -3.59 34.95
N ILE A 55 5.07 -2.69 34.91
CA ILE A 55 5.26 -1.25 35.17
C ILE A 55 4.77 -0.94 36.58
N ASN A 56 5.67 -0.41 37.40
CA ASN A 56 5.39 0.02 38.77
C ASN A 56 4.85 1.46 38.76
N GLN A 57 3.61 1.64 39.22
CA GLN A 57 2.99 2.95 39.46
C GLN A 57 2.63 3.09 40.95
N GLY A 58 3.62 3.34 41.81
CA GLY A 58 3.40 3.35 43.25
C GLY A 58 2.87 2.00 43.74
N HIS A 59 1.64 1.96 44.27
CA HIS A 59 1.00 0.73 44.75
C HIS A 59 0.37 -0.15 43.64
N ASN A 60 0.24 0.36 42.42
CA ASN A 60 -0.38 -0.39 41.31
C ASN A 60 0.69 -0.93 40.34
N GLN A 61 0.68 -2.24 40.12
CA GLN A 61 1.51 -2.89 39.09
C GLN A 61 0.66 -3.25 37.87
N LYS A 62 1.16 -2.95 36.68
CA LYS A 62 0.51 -3.33 35.41
C LYS A 62 1.41 -4.27 34.62
N LYS A 63 0.92 -5.47 34.32
CA LYS A 63 1.59 -6.45 33.47
C LYS A 63 1.29 -6.21 32.00
N PHE A 64 2.33 -6.27 31.17
CA PHE A 64 2.23 -6.25 29.71
C PHE A 64 3.02 -7.41 29.12
N SER A 65 2.51 -7.98 28.03
CA SER A 65 3.13 -9.12 27.33
C SER A 65 3.16 -8.88 25.82
N PHE A 66 4.31 -9.12 25.22
CA PHE A 66 4.61 -8.90 23.79
C PHE A 66 5.31 -10.12 23.20
N ASP A 67 5.55 -10.13 21.89
CA ASP A 67 6.18 -11.27 21.22
C ASP A 67 7.68 -11.37 21.59
N ALA A 68 8.33 -10.22 21.83
CA ALA A 68 9.64 -10.13 22.45
C ALA A 68 9.76 -8.85 23.30
N VAL A 69 10.58 -8.92 24.36
CA VAL A 69 10.91 -7.76 25.22
C VAL A 69 12.43 -7.69 25.38
N PHE A 70 13.04 -6.73 24.73
CA PHE A 70 14.46 -6.44 24.79
C PHE A 70 14.78 -5.58 26.01
N LYS A 71 15.66 -6.10 26.86
CA LYS A 71 16.17 -5.42 28.06
C LYS A 71 17.20 -4.34 27.68
N PRO A 72 17.56 -3.42 28.60
CA PRO A 72 18.55 -2.37 28.35
C PRO A 72 19.91 -2.87 27.85
N GLU A 73 20.28 -4.11 28.17
CA GLU A 73 21.54 -4.73 27.78
C GLU A 73 21.51 -5.27 26.34
N ALA A 74 20.34 -5.36 25.71
CA ALA A 74 20.21 -5.87 24.35
C ALA A 74 20.80 -4.88 23.33
N ASP A 75 21.87 -5.32 22.67
CA ASP A 75 22.53 -4.57 21.61
C ASP A 75 21.69 -4.57 20.31
N GLN A 76 22.22 -3.92 19.28
CA GLN A 76 21.54 -3.83 17.98
C GLN A 76 21.44 -5.18 17.26
N GLU A 77 22.37 -6.10 17.55
CA GLU A 77 22.43 -7.40 16.91
C GLU A 77 21.33 -8.31 17.45
N VAL A 78 21.22 -8.42 18.77
CA VAL A 78 20.16 -9.16 19.44
C VAL A 78 18.78 -8.68 18.99
N VAL A 79 18.59 -7.36 18.89
CA VAL A 79 17.33 -6.80 18.38
C VAL A 79 17.07 -7.23 16.93
N PHE A 80 18.08 -7.22 16.07
CA PHE A 80 17.92 -7.65 14.67
C PHE A 80 17.66 -9.16 14.54
N GLU A 81 18.32 -9.99 15.34
CA GLU A 81 18.19 -11.44 15.32
C GLU A 81 16.82 -11.90 15.83
N GLU A 82 16.35 -11.33 16.93
CA GLU A 82 15.17 -11.82 17.65
C GLU A 82 13.88 -11.02 17.38
N SER A 83 13.92 -9.86 16.69
CA SER A 83 12.69 -9.08 16.44
C SER A 83 11.76 -9.70 15.40
N GLY A 84 12.19 -10.74 14.70
CA GLY A 84 11.46 -11.34 13.58
C GLY A 84 11.67 -10.63 12.23
N ILE A 85 12.56 -9.63 12.15
CA ILE A 85 12.78 -8.90 10.89
C ILE A 85 13.38 -9.77 9.78
N LYS A 86 14.23 -10.76 10.10
CA LYS A 86 14.76 -11.70 9.11
C LYS A 86 13.66 -12.43 8.34
N LYS A 87 12.59 -12.84 9.04
CA LYS A 87 11.39 -13.41 8.43
C LYS A 87 10.71 -12.40 7.49
N LEU A 88 10.54 -11.15 7.92
CA LEU A 88 9.97 -10.10 7.07
C LEU A 88 10.81 -9.87 5.80
N ILE A 89 12.14 -9.92 5.89
CA ILE A 89 13.02 -9.76 4.74
C ILE A 89 12.81 -10.91 3.75
N GLN A 90 12.77 -12.16 4.23
CA GLN A 90 12.49 -13.34 3.39
C GLN A 90 11.12 -13.21 2.69
N MET A 91 10.08 -12.84 3.44
CA MET A 91 8.74 -12.61 2.88
C MET A 91 8.75 -11.47 1.83
N ALA A 92 9.48 -10.39 2.06
CA ALA A 92 9.58 -9.34 1.06
C ALA A 92 10.27 -9.82 -0.22
N VAL A 93 11.31 -10.66 -0.14
CA VAL A 93 11.94 -11.28 -1.33
C VAL A 93 10.94 -12.17 -2.10
N GLU A 94 10.05 -12.84 -1.37
CA GLU A 94 8.97 -13.66 -1.93
C GLU A 94 7.80 -12.85 -2.53
N GLY A 95 7.79 -11.53 -2.36
CA GLY A 95 6.80 -10.63 -2.96
C GLY A 95 5.72 -10.13 -2.01
N TYR A 96 5.90 -10.25 -0.69
CA TYR A 96 5.01 -9.65 0.29
C TYR A 96 5.35 -8.17 0.56
N SER A 97 4.35 -7.39 1.01
CA SER A 97 4.57 -6.04 1.53
C SER A 97 4.83 -6.11 3.03
N CYS A 98 6.05 -5.80 3.45
CA CYS A 98 6.51 -5.90 4.83
C CYS A 98 6.79 -4.50 5.40
N LEU A 99 6.17 -4.18 6.53
CA LEU A 99 6.27 -2.88 7.20
C LEU A 99 6.92 -3.05 8.58
N VAL A 100 7.95 -2.27 8.84
CA VAL A 100 8.59 -2.15 10.16
C VAL A 100 8.34 -0.74 10.70
N LEU A 101 7.71 -0.64 11.87
CA LEU A 101 7.38 0.61 12.55
C LEU A 101 8.19 0.75 13.83
N ALA A 102 8.84 1.89 14.04
CA ALA A 102 9.37 2.26 15.36
C ALA A 102 8.44 3.30 15.99
N TYR A 103 7.93 3.00 17.19
CA TYR A 103 6.93 3.83 17.87
C TYR A 103 7.29 4.09 19.34
N GLY A 104 7.04 5.30 19.83
CA GLY A 104 7.29 5.70 21.21
C GLY A 104 7.61 7.19 21.34
N GLN A 105 7.78 7.68 22.57
CA GLN A 105 8.08 9.09 22.82
C GLN A 105 9.44 9.52 22.25
N THR A 106 9.66 10.81 22.10
CA THR A 106 10.97 11.38 21.79
C THR A 106 12.00 10.97 22.83
N GLY A 107 13.20 10.64 22.33
CA GLY A 107 14.28 10.13 23.15
C GLY A 107 14.09 8.69 23.64
N SER A 108 13.05 7.94 23.24
CA SER A 108 12.89 6.53 23.66
C SER A 108 13.74 5.52 22.90
N GLY A 109 14.42 5.94 21.82
CA GLY A 109 15.31 5.08 21.03
C GLY A 109 14.76 4.61 19.68
N LYS A 110 13.73 5.26 19.12
CA LYS A 110 13.16 4.92 17.79
C LYS A 110 14.22 4.97 16.67
N THR A 111 14.80 6.15 16.44
CA THR A 111 15.84 6.36 15.44
C THR A 111 17.10 5.54 15.73
N HIS A 112 17.49 5.42 17.00
CA HIS A 112 18.58 4.53 17.41
C HIS A 112 18.31 3.08 16.99
N THR A 113 17.08 2.60 17.11
CA THR A 113 16.71 1.26 16.68
C THR A 113 16.69 1.11 15.16
N MET A 114 16.14 2.08 14.46
CA MET A 114 16.04 2.03 13.00
C MET A 114 17.41 2.15 12.32
N VAL A 115 18.18 3.20 12.64
CA VAL A 115 19.41 3.55 11.92
C VAL A 115 20.67 3.56 12.79
N GLY A 116 20.56 3.53 14.12
CA GLY A 116 21.72 3.52 15.01
C GLY A 116 22.11 4.90 15.57
N SER A 117 23.16 4.90 16.41
CA SER A 117 23.75 6.10 17.00
C SER A 117 24.89 6.59 16.10
N SER A 118 24.85 7.86 15.68
CA SER A 118 25.87 8.59 14.88
C SER A 118 25.61 8.70 13.38
N THR A 119 25.81 9.92 12.87
CA THR A 119 26.03 10.22 11.45
C THR A 119 27.30 9.58 10.88
N GLN A 120 28.18 9.05 11.75
CA GLN A 120 29.35 8.24 11.38
C GLN A 120 29.10 6.73 11.56
N ALA A 121 27.83 6.31 11.76
CA ALA A 121 27.47 4.92 11.96
C ALA A 121 27.99 4.00 10.86
N PHE A 122 28.27 4.51 9.67
CA PHE A 122 28.61 3.77 8.46
C PHE A 122 29.97 3.05 8.47
N LEU A 123 30.90 3.40 9.38
CA LEU A 123 32.23 2.76 9.47
C LEU A 123 32.32 1.64 10.52
N LYS A 124 31.38 1.55 11.47
CA LYS A 124 31.38 0.52 12.52
C LYS A 124 30.11 -0.31 12.45
N THR A 125 30.26 -1.57 12.08
CA THR A 125 29.15 -2.52 11.93
C THR A 125 28.34 -2.72 13.20
N ASP A 126 28.96 -2.57 14.36
CA ASP A 126 28.37 -2.92 15.65
C ASP A 126 27.24 -1.95 16.05
N ILE A 127 27.34 -0.69 15.63
CA ILE A 127 26.35 0.36 15.94
C ILE A 127 25.22 0.46 14.92
N PHE A 128 25.27 -0.33 13.85
CA PHE A 128 24.23 -0.35 12.81
C PHE A 128 22.87 -0.67 13.42
N GLY A 129 21.88 0.15 13.08
CA GLY A 129 20.49 -0.13 13.40
C GLY A 129 19.93 -1.27 12.55
N VAL A 130 18.63 -1.50 12.75
CA VAL A 130 17.86 -2.55 12.09
C VAL A 130 17.86 -2.40 10.57
N VAL A 131 17.79 -1.18 10.03
CA VAL A 131 17.72 -0.92 8.58
C VAL A 131 19.01 -1.34 7.87
N GLN A 132 20.18 -0.94 8.39
CA GLN A 132 21.44 -1.28 7.74
C GLN A 132 21.76 -2.78 7.84
N ARG A 133 21.44 -3.41 8.98
CA ARG A 133 21.54 -4.87 9.15
C ARG A 133 20.59 -5.60 8.19
N ALA A 134 19.37 -5.08 8.02
CA ALA A 134 18.41 -5.61 7.06
C ALA A 134 18.89 -5.52 5.62
N ILE A 135 19.53 -4.41 5.22
CA ILE A 135 20.11 -4.26 3.89
C ILE A 135 21.18 -5.32 3.63
N ARG A 136 22.10 -5.55 4.57
CA ARG A 136 23.13 -6.60 4.41
C ARG A 136 22.51 -7.99 4.32
N TYR A 137 21.57 -8.30 5.20
CA TYR A 137 20.89 -9.59 5.20
C TYR A 137 20.09 -9.81 3.91
N LEU A 138 19.42 -8.78 3.39
CA LEU A 138 18.68 -8.84 2.12
C LEU A 138 19.56 -9.31 0.97
N PHE A 139 20.76 -8.73 0.82
CA PHE A 139 21.68 -9.16 -0.23
C PHE A 139 22.25 -10.55 0.02
N SER A 140 22.49 -10.95 1.27
CA SER A 140 22.86 -12.34 1.58
C SER A 140 21.75 -13.34 1.18
N VAL A 141 20.48 -12.96 1.26
CA VAL A 141 19.35 -13.78 0.78
C VAL A 141 19.35 -13.86 -0.74
N PHE A 142 19.67 -12.77 -1.45
CA PHE A 142 19.80 -12.80 -2.91
C PHE A 142 20.93 -13.74 -3.37
N GLU A 143 22.07 -13.72 -2.68
CA GLU A 143 23.21 -14.60 -2.97
C GLU A 143 22.87 -16.08 -2.77
N GLN A 144 21.95 -16.40 -1.86
CA GLN A 144 21.46 -17.77 -1.65
C GLN A 144 20.48 -18.24 -2.74
N GLN A 145 19.85 -17.34 -3.49
CA GLN A 145 18.84 -17.65 -4.51
C GLN A 145 19.34 -17.35 -5.94
N VAL A 146 20.35 -18.10 -6.38
CA VAL A 146 21.10 -17.87 -7.63
C VAL A 146 20.26 -17.91 -8.92
N ASN A 147 19.09 -18.56 -8.90
CA ASN A 147 18.22 -18.73 -10.07
C ASN A 147 17.18 -17.62 -10.27
N ILE A 148 17.26 -16.52 -9.50
CA ILE A 148 16.27 -15.44 -9.51
C ILE A 148 16.95 -14.12 -9.84
N GLU A 149 16.42 -13.41 -10.82
CA GLU A 149 16.87 -12.06 -11.16
C GLU A 149 16.13 -11.05 -10.27
N TYR A 150 16.89 -10.22 -9.55
CA TYR A 150 16.35 -9.20 -8.67
C TYR A 150 16.60 -7.79 -9.23
N THR A 151 15.57 -6.95 -9.16
CA THR A 151 15.68 -5.50 -9.37
C THR A 151 15.31 -4.80 -8.07
N VAL A 152 16.23 -4.02 -7.50
CA VAL A 152 16.02 -3.34 -6.22
C VAL A 152 15.99 -1.83 -6.43
N LYS A 153 14.96 -1.19 -5.90
CA LYS A 153 14.80 0.28 -5.93
C LYS A 153 14.56 0.81 -4.53
N ALA A 154 15.13 1.96 -4.21
CA ALA A 154 14.98 2.59 -2.90
C ALA A 154 14.42 4.00 -3.03
N SER A 155 13.62 4.39 -2.05
CA SER A 155 13.12 5.77 -1.88
C SER A 155 13.14 6.16 -0.41
N HIS A 156 13.33 7.44 -0.13
CA HIS A 156 13.39 7.95 1.24
C HIS A 156 12.56 9.23 1.31
N ALA A 157 11.49 9.20 2.10
CA ALA A 157 10.56 10.32 2.24
C ALA A 157 10.45 10.73 3.71
N GLU A 158 10.18 12.01 3.92
CA GLU A 158 9.84 12.59 5.21
C GLU A 158 8.41 13.13 5.17
N ILE A 159 7.64 12.87 6.23
CA ILE A 159 6.34 13.50 6.45
C ILE A 159 6.46 14.43 7.65
N TYR A 160 6.37 15.73 7.38
CA TYR A 160 6.41 16.78 8.39
C TYR A 160 5.25 17.74 8.15
N ASN A 161 4.49 18.04 9.20
CA ASN A 161 3.31 18.92 9.14
C ASN A 161 2.32 18.54 8.02
N GLU A 162 2.00 17.24 7.87
CA GLU A 162 1.17 16.72 6.77
C GLU A 162 1.68 17.11 5.37
N GLN A 163 2.97 17.39 5.20
CA GLN A 163 3.63 17.58 3.92
C GLN A 163 4.64 16.46 3.68
N ILE A 164 4.73 15.99 2.43
CA ILE A 164 5.65 14.93 2.04
C ILE A 164 6.84 15.59 1.35
N ILE A 165 8.03 15.24 1.80
CA ILE A 165 9.30 15.73 1.28
C ILE A 165 10.10 14.54 0.78
N ASP A 166 10.71 14.68 -0.39
CA ASP A 166 11.67 13.72 -0.91
C ASP A 166 13.06 13.99 -0.31
N LEU A 167 13.61 13.02 0.42
CA LEU A 167 14.92 13.16 1.03
C LEU A 167 16.07 12.83 0.08
N LEU A 168 15.78 12.35 -1.14
CA LEU A 168 16.78 11.99 -2.15
C LEU A 168 16.83 12.98 -3.31
N ASN A 169 15.85 13.90 -3.40
CA ASN A 169 15.81 14.86 -4.49
C ASN A 169 16.76 16.05 -4.19
N PRO A 170 17.77 16.30 -5.04
CA PRO A 170 18.70 17.42 -4.85
C PRO A 170 18.08 18.79 -5.18
N GLN A 171 16.90 18.81 -5.80
CA GLN A 171 16.19 20.05 -6.17
C GLN A 171 15.56 20.72 -4.94
N PRO A 172 15.29 22.05 -4.99
CA PRO A 172 14.72 22.78 -3.87
C PRO A 172 13.42 22.14 -3.36
N TRP A 173 13.27 22.15 -2.03
CA TRP A 173 12.19 21.56 -1.25
C TRP A 173 10.82 21.87 -1.88
N ARG A 174 10.22 20.86 -2.51
CA ARG A 174 8.83 20.91 -2.98
C ARG A 174 8.06 19.81 -2.28
N HIS A 175 6.88 20.18 -1.79
CA HIS A 175 5.97 19.21 -1.20
C HIS A 175 5.41 18.30 -2.29
N LEU A 176 5.55 17.00 -2.10
CA LEU A 176 5.03 16.01 -3.03
C LEU A 176 3.54 15.76 -2.82
N ALA A 177 2.83 15.58 -3.94
CA ALA A 177 1.41 15.28 -3.94
C ALA A 177 1.18 13.79 -3.66
N LEU A 178 0.23 13.49 -2.78
CA LEU A 178 -0.23 12.13 -2.53
C LEU A 178 -1.44 11.84 -3.41
N ARG A 179 -1.34 10.81 -4.26
CA ARG A 179 -2.38 10.42 -5.22
C ARG A 179 -2.93 9.04 -4.88
N TRP A 180 -4.08 8.70 -5.46
CA TRP A 180 -4.68 7.38 -5.37
C TRP A 180 -4.88 6.79 -6.77
N SER A 181 -4.65 5.49 -6.91
CA SER A 181 -4.97 4.73 -8.12
C SER A 181 -5.44 3.33 -7.75
N LYS A 182 -6.41 2.79 -8.50
CA LYS A 182 -6.90 1.41 -8.33
C LYS A 182 -5.76 0.36 -8.38
N LYS A 183 -4.67 0.64 -9.12
CA LYS A 183 -3.54 -0.29 -9.27
C LYS A 183 -2.43 -0.14 -8.24
N LYS A 184 -2.18 1.09 -7.76
CA LYS A 184 -1.05 1.42 -6.87
C LYS A 184 -1.47 1.77 -5.45
N ASN A 185 -2.78 1.73 -5.18
CA ASN A 185 -3.39 2.32 -3.99
C ASN A 185 -2.93 3.79 -3.81
N PHE A 186 -2.68 4.25 -2.58
CA PHE A 186 -2.08 5.55 -2.33
C PHE A 186 -0.59 5.53 -2.66
N TYR A 187 -0.13 6.51 -3.44
CA TYR A 187 1.28 6.65 -3.82
C TYR A 187 1.68 8.12 -3.88
N VAL A 188 2.97 8.38 -3.64
CA VAL A 188 3.55 9.71 -3.75
C VAL A 188 3.93 9.96 -5.20
N GLU A 189 3.36 11.01 -5.79
CA GLU A 189 3.69 11.44 -7.15
C GLU A 189 5.08 12.09 -7.16
N ASN A 190 5.91 11.74 -8.15
CA ASN A 190 7.27 12.26 -8.33
C ASN A 190 8.25 11.99 -7.16
N LEU A 191 7.98 10.98 -6.32
CA LEU A 191 8.96 10.51 -5.36
C LEU A 191 10.11 9.80 -6.10
N PHE A 192 11.33 10.27 -5.86
CA PHE A 192 12.53 9.74 -6.50
C PHE A 192 12.79 8.29 -6.05
N GLN A 193 13.13 7.45 -7.02
CA GLN A 193 13.46 6.04 -6.80
C GLN A 193 14.83 5.74 -7.40
N VAL A 194 15.76 5.31 -6.56
CA VAL A 194 17.14 5.00 -6.94
C VAL A 194 17.29 3.50 -7.12
N GLU A 195 17.76 3.07 -8.27
CA GLU A 195 18.11 1.67 -8.52
C GLU A 195 19.42 1.31 -7.80
N CYS A 196 19.39 0.19 -7.09
CA CYS A 196 20.47 -0.21 -6.18
C CYS A 196 20.97 -1.61 -6.53
N GLU A 197 22.11 -1.68 -7.22
CA GLU A 197 22.72 -2.94 -7.66
C GLU A 197 23.60 -3.60 -6.58
N SER A 198 23.98 -2.86 -5.54
CA SER A 198 24.85 -3.35 -4.48
C SER A 198 24.43 -2.89 -3.09
N VAL A 199 24.89 -3.63 -2.08
CA VAL A 199 24.76 -3.30 -0.65
C VAL A 199 25.21 -1.85 -0.40
N ASN A 200 26.38 -1.48 -0.92
CA ASN A 200 26.99 -0.17 -0.71
C ASN A 200 26.13 0.95 -1.32
N LYS A 201 25.56 0.73 -2.51
CA LYS A 201 24.69 1.72 -3.15
C LYS A 201 23.42 1.94 -2.32
N LEU A 202 22.80 0.86 -1.83
CA LEU A 202 21.59 0.97 -1.01
C LEU A 202 21.85 1.63 0.35
N LEU A 203 22.98 1.33 1.00
CA LEU A 203 23.44 2.02 2.21
C LEU A 203 23.71 3.51 1.96
N SER A 204 24.31 3.86 0.81
CA SER A 204 24.57 5.26 0.43
C SER A 204 23.26 6.06 0.27
N VAL A 205 22.22 5.45 -0.31
CA VAL A 205 20.90 6.09 -0.44
C VAL A 205 20.26 6.34 0.93
N LEU A 206 20.37 5.37 1.84
CA LEU A 206 19.92 5.55 3.22
C LEU A 206 20.66 6.72 3.89
N GLU A 207 21.99 6.74 3.78
CA GLU A 207 22.86 7.78 4.33
C GLU A 207 22.53 9.16 3.79
N GLU A 208 22.40 9.29 2.47
CA GLU A 208 22.07 10.56 1.82
C GLU A 208 20.74 11.13 2.33
N GLY A 209 19.70 10.31 2.40
CA GLY A 209 18.41 10.75 2.93
C GLY A 209 18.44 11.06 4.43
N SER A 210 19.19 10.29 5.23
CA SER A 210 19.39 10.59 6.66
C SER A 210 20.14 11.91 6.87
N ARG A 211 21.15 12.20 6.03
CA ARG A 211 21.90 13.46 6.05
C ARG A 211 21.00 14.63 5.65
N ASN A 212 20.20 14.48 4.60
CA ASN A 212 19.30 15.54 4.14
C ASN A 212 18.21 15.86 5.18
N ARG A 213 17.69 14.84 5.87
CA ARG A 213 16.78 15.01 7.02
C ARG A 213 17.46 15.79 8.16
N HIS A 214 18.71 15.47 8.48
CA HIS A 214 19.45 16.15 9.55
C HIS A 214 19.75 17.63 9.21
N VAL A 215 20.13 17.94 7.97
CA VAL A 215 20.33 19.34 7.53
C VAL A 215 19.04 20.15 7.62
N GLY A 216 17.89 19.55 7.30
CA GLY A 216 16.58 20.16 7.54
C GLY A 216 16.35 20.51 9.01
N SER A 217 16.77 19.64 9.93
CA SER A 217 16.61 19.84 11.38
C SER A 217 17.53 20.88 12.03
N HIS A 218 18.66 21.22 11.40
CA HIS A 218 19.52 22.30 11.90
C HIS A 218 18.99 23.71 11.57
N ARG A 219 18.10 23.83 10.58
CA ARG A 219 17.53 25.12 10.15
C ARG A 219 16.24 25.50 10.88
N ALA A 220 15.59 24.55 11.56
CA ALA A 220 14.43 24.76 12.40
C ALA A 220 14.46 23.75 13.55
N ASN A 221 14.46 24.24 14.79
CA ASN A 221 14.64 23.47 16.03
C ASN A 221 13.98 22.07 15.99
N GLU A 222 14.77 21.02 16.21
CA GLU A 222 14.32 19.66 16.57
C GLU A 222 13.31 18.98 15.61
N LEU A 223 13.38 19.23 14.30
CA LEU A 223 12.46 18.62 13.31
C LEU A 223 12.43 17.08 13.32
N SER A 224 13.53 16.41 13.66
CA SER A 224 13.62 14.94 13.57
C SER A 224 12.75 14.20 14.59
N SER A 225 12.44 14.81 15.74
CA SER A 225 11.51 14.24 16.72
C SER A 225 10.04 14.43 16.30
N ARG A 226 9.82 15.31 15.33
CA ARG A 226 8.53 15.85 14.91
C ARG A 226 8.13 15.45 13.50
N SER A 227 8.95 14.68 12.81
CA SER A 227 8.67 14.15 11.48
C SER A 227 8.70 12.64 11.45
N HIS A 228 7.96 12.05 10.50
CA HIS A 228 8.04 10.62 10.20
C HIS A 228 9.00 10.42 9.04
N ALA A 229 9.98 9.53 9.18
CA ALA A 229 10.81 9.10 8.06
C ALA A 229 10.36 7.73 7.55
N ILE A 230 10.21 7.62 6.23
CA ILE A 230 9.79 6.41 5.54
C ILE A 230 10.86 6.05 4.52
N PHE A 231 11.61 4.98 4.78
CA PHE A 231 12.56 4.41 3.85
C PHE A 231 11.96 3.15 3.23
N THR A 232 11.78 3.13 1.92
CA THR A 232 11.12 2.02 1.20
C THR A 232 12.09 1.38 0.23
N ILE A 233 12.29 0.06 0.36
CA ILE A 233 13.00 -0.79 -0.58
C ILE A 233 11.95 -1.59 -1.35
N SER A 234 11.88 -1.39 -2.65
CA SER A 234 11.04 -2.17 -3.58
C SER A 234 11.88 -3.25 -4.23
N ILE A 235 11.41 -4.49 -4.17
CA ILE A 235 12.11 -5.68 -4.69
C ILE A 235 11.23 -6.26 -5.80
N ALA A 236 11.76 -6.33 -7.03
CA ALA A 236 11.14 -7.07 -8.11
C ALA A 236 11.93 -8.36 -8.32
N SER A 237 11.31 -9.53 -8.18
CA SER A 237 11.95 -10.82 -8.42
C SER A 237 11.30 -11.52 -9.60
N LYS A 238 12.09 -11.82 -10.64
CA LYS A 238 11.62 -12.57 -11.82
C LYS A 238 11.82 -14.05 -11.58
N ILE A 239 10.73 -14.80 -11.64
CA ILE A 239 10.71 -16.24 -11.49
C ILE A 239 10.03 -16.89 -12.70
N ARG A 240 10.33 -18.15 -12.98
CA ARG A 240 9.53 -18.93 -13.94
C ARG A 240 8.22 -19.35 -13.27
N ASP A 241 7.13 -19.37 -14.03
CA ASP A 241 5.86 -19.86 -13.53
C ASP A 241 5.99 -21.37 -13.19
N PRO A 242 5.67 -21.80 -11.96
CA PRO A 242 5.76 -23.21 -11.56
C PRO A 242 4.83 -24.13 -12.37
N THR A 243 3.77 -23.58 -12.97
CA THR A 243 2.81 -24.34 -13.79
C THR A 243 3.13 -24.34 -15.28
N ASP A 244 3.88 -23.34 -15.77
CA ASP A 244 4.29 -23.23 -17.15
C ASP A 244 5.70 -22.63 -17.23
N SER A 245 6.71 -23.47 -17.44
CA SER A 245 8.11 -23.05 -17.48
C SER A 245 8.45 -22.07 -18.62
N SER A 246 7.54 -21.87 -19.59
CA SER A 246 7.68 -20.89 -20.66
C SER A 246 7.29 -19.46 -20.24
N LEU A 247 6.60 -19.31 -19.10
CA LEU A 247 6.14 -18.04 -18.58
C LEU A 247 7.08 -17.51 -17.49
N TRP A 248 7.30 -16.20 -17.53
CA TRP A 248 7.97 -15.45 -16.48
C TRP A 248 6.94 -14.66 -15.67
N LEU A 249 7.09 -14.70 -14.36
CA LEU A 249 6.30 -13.95 -13.40
C LEU A 249 7.21 -13.06 -12.55
N THR A 250 6.87 -11.79 -12.45
CA THR A 250 7.54 -10.82 -11.61
C THR A 250 6.75 -10.65 -10.31
N ARG A 251 7.33 -11.12 -9.21
CA ARG A 251 6.86 -10.82 -7.86
C ARG A 251 7.35 -9.43 -7.45
N LYS A 252 6.53 -8.68 -6.71
CA LYS A 252 6.81 -7.30 -6.29
C LYS A 252 6.70 -7.18 -4.78
N GLY A 253 7.83 -7.36 -4.10
CA GLY A 253 7.95 -7.16 -2.67
C GLY A 253 8.25 -5.73 -2.28
N LYS A 254 7.93 -5.38 -1.03
CA LYS A 254 8.30 -4.09 -0.42
C LYS A 254 8.79 -4.31 1.01
N LEU A 255 9.90 -3.67 1.37
CA LEU A 255 10.30 -3.46 2.76
C LEU A 255 10.18 -1.98 3.07
N ILE A 256 9.30 -1.64 4.02
CA ILE A 256 9.02 -0.26 4.42
C ILE A 256 9.48 -0.09 5.85
N PHE A 257 10.48 0.76 6.06
CA PHE A 257 10.99 1.13 7.38
C PHE A 257 10.46 2.51 7.73
N THR A 258 9.71 2.60 8.83
CA THR A 258 9.07 3.85 9.26
C THR A 258 9.52 4.22 10.67
N ASP A 259 10.30 5.28 10.78
CA ASP A 259 10.67 5.95 12.04
C ASP A 259 9.62 7.03 12.33
N LEU A 260 8.69 6.75 13.23
CA LEU A 260 7.59 7.67 13.53
C LEU A 260 8.06 8.84 14.39
N ALA A 261 7.32 9.95 14.34
CA ALA A 261 7.49 11.07 15.26
C ALA A 261 7.24 10.66 16.73
N GLY A 262 7.65 11.52 17.67
CA GLY A 262 7.37 11.37 19.09
C GLY A 262 5.88 11.24 19.39
N SER A 263 5.52 10.24 20.19
CA SER A 263 4.12 9.98 20.60
C SER A 263 3.65 10.81 21.79
N GLU A 264 4.53 11.59 22.41
CA GLU A 264 4.23 12.41 23.57
C GLU A 264 3.28 13.55 23.24
N LYS A 265 2.43 13.90 24.20
CA LYS A 265 1.55 15.06 24.07
C LYS A 265 2.32 16.34 24.33
N VAL A 266 2.22 17.28 23.40
CA VAL A 266 2.75 18.63 23.56
C VAL A 266 1.92 19.37 24.62
N ARG A 267 2.57 19.98 25.61
CA ARG A 267 1.90 20.77 26.65
C ARG A 267 1.62 22.18 26.11
N ASN A 268 0.34 22.54 26.00
CA ASN A 268 -0.13 23.76 25.34
C ASN A 268 0.23 25.09 26.04
N SER A 269 0.82 25.08 27.24
CA SER A 269 0.80 26.24 28.14
C SER A 269 1.79 27.37 27.85
N CYS A 270 2.72 27.23 26.90
CA CYS A 270 3.79 28.24 26.66
C CYS A 270 4.37 28.25 25.23
N LEU A 271 3.66 27.73 24.22
CA LEU A 271 4.18 27.63 22.85
C LEU A 271 3.58 28.71 21.95
N SER A 272 4.36 29.17 20.98
CA SER A 272 3.89 30.09 19.93
C SER A 272 2.84 29.40 19.04
N GLU A 273 1.97 30.19 18.40
CA GLU A 273 0.89 29.67 17.53
C GLU A 273 1.42 28.77 16.41
N ASP A 274 2.56 29.12 15.80
CA ASP A 274 3.19 28.30 14.75
C ASP A 274 3.61 26.92 15.28
N ILE A 275 4.26 26.87 16.45
CA ILE A 275 4.67 25.60 17.09
C ILE A 275 3.43 24.79 17.52
N LEU A 276 2.35 25.47 17.92
CA LEU A 276 1.10 24.82 18.29
C LEU A 276 0.42 24.17 17.07
N THR A 277 0.34 24.87 15.93
CA THR A 277 -0.22 24.31 14.69
C THR A 277 0.60 23.12 14.17
N GLU A 278 1.93 23.23 14.21
CA GLU A 278 2.86 22.15 13.88
C GLU A 278 2.63 20.94 14.79
N SER A 279 2.60 21.15 16.11
CA SER A 279 2.37 20.11 17.11
C SER A 279 1.03 19.41 16.91
N ASN A 280 -0.01 20.16 16.53
CA ASN A 280 -1.33 19.60 16.22
C ASN A 280 -1.29 18.70 14.98
N SER A 281 -0.57 19.08 13.93
CA SER A 281 -0.41 18.25 12.72
C SER A 281 0.36 16.95 12.97
N ILE A 282 1.41 16.99 13.80
CA ILE A 282 2.17 15.80 14.17
C ILE A 282 1.29 14.84 14.95
N ASN A 283 0.63 15.36 15.98
CA ASN A 283 -0.30 14.58 16.79
C ASN A 283 -1.50 14.07 15.98
N LYS A 284 -1.94 14.80 14.94
CA LYS A 284 -3.00 14.35 14.03
C LYS A 284 -2.61 13.04 13.35
N SER A 285 -1.43 12.95 12.74
CA SER A 285 -0.98 11.73 12.05
C SER A 285 -0.92 10.50 12.97
N LEU A 286 -0.36 10.65 14.17
CA LEU A 286 -0.29 9.57 15.17
C LEU A 286 -1.64 9.22 15.80
N LEU A 287 -2.50 10.23 16.01
CA LEU A 287 -3.87 10.03 16.49
C LEU A 287 -4.70 9.23 15.49
N VAL A 288 -4.63 9.60 14.20
CA VAL A 288 -5.32 8.88 13.13
C VAL A 288 -4.78 7.46 13.01
N LEU A 289 -3.46 7.26 13.08
CA LEU A 289 -2.86 5.92 13.11
C LEU A 289 -3.39 5.10 14.30
N GLY A 290 -3.49 5.71 15.50
CA GLY A 290 -4.08 5.07 16.67
C GLY A 290 -5.57 4.72 16.51
N LYS A 291 -6.33 5.56 15.80
CA LYS A 291 -7.73 5.25 15.42
C LYS A 291 -7.79 4.07 14.45
N CYS A 292 -6.96 4.05 13.41
CA CYS A 292 -6.87 2.92 12.48
C CYS A 292 -6.57 1.61 13.21
N ILE A 293 -5.55 1.61 14.08
CA ILE A 293 -5.18 0.42 14.88
C ILE A 293 -6.31 -0.02 15.81
N SER A 294 -6.97 0.94 16.47
CA SER A 294 -8.06 0.61 17.39
C SER A 294 -9.28 0.06 16.65
N SER A 295 -9.57 0.54 15.44
CA SER A 295 -10.65 -0.02 14.59
C SER A 295 -10.30 -1.38 14.01
N LEU A 296 -9.03 -1.60 13.63
CA LEU A 296 -8.55 -2.89 13.08
C LEU A 296 -8.44 -3.99 14.15
N GLY A 297 -8.08 -3.64 15.38
CA GLY A 297 -7.93 -4.58 16.49
C GLY A 297 -9.23 -4.92 17.20
N ASP A 298 -10.33 -4.18 16.95
CA ASP A 298 -11.63 -4.43 17.54
C ASP A 298 -12.48 -5.33 16.62
N PRO A 299 -12.75 -6.60 16.97
CA PRO A 299 -13.52 -7.52 16.14
C PRO A 299 -14.94 -7.02 15.87
N LYS A 300 -15.51 -6.17 16.76
CA LYS A 300 -16.84 -5.58 16.56
C LYS A 300 -16.86 -4.51 15.48
N LYS A 301 -15.71 -3.92 15.17
CA LYS A 301 -15.54 -2.86 14.17
C LYS A 301 -14.90 -3.35 12.86
N LYS A 302 -14.76 -4.67 12.70
CA LYS A 302 -14.16 -5.31 11.52
C LYS A 302 -14.77 -4.85 10.18
N TYR A 303 -16.06 -4.53 10.17
CA TYR A 303 -16.81 -4.06 8.99
C TYR A 303 -17.05 -2.54 8.95
N GLY A 304 -16.48 -1.79 9.92
CA GLY A 304 -16.62 -0.34 9.98
C GLY A 304 -15.65 0.40 9.05
N HIS A 305 -15.96 1.65 8.73
CA HIS A 305 -15.05 2.52 7.99
C HIS A 305 -13.75 2.76 8.79
N ILE A 306 -12.60 2.46 8.18
CA ILE A 306 -11.29 2.73 8.76
C ILE A 306 -10.77 4.08 8.21
N PRO A 307 -10.42 5.05 9.07
CA PRO A 307 -10.08 6.42 8.67
C PRO A 307 -8.66 6.57 8.09
N TYR A 308 -8.24 5.70 7.16
CA TYR A 308 -6.92 5.81 6.53
C TYR A 308 -6.71 7.17 5.84
N ARG A 309 -7.80 7.80 5.38
CA ARG A 309 -7.77 9.04 4.61
C ARG A 309 -7.53 10.30 5.43
N ASP A 310 -7.55 10.21 6.76
CA ASP A 310 -7.51 11.40 7.63
C ASP A 310 -6.09 11.95 7.83
N SER A 311 -5.05 11.18 7.49
CA SER A 311 -3.66 11.64 7.48
C SER A 311 -2.88 11.10 6.28
N LYS A 312 -1.85 11.83 5.82
CA LYS A 312 -0.97 11.35 4.73
C LYS A 312 -0.20 10.09 5.13
N LEU A 313 0.23 10.00 6.39
CA LEU A 313 0.89 8.82 6.95
C LEU A 313 0.01 7.57 6.82
N THR A 314 -1.22 7.62 7.33
CA THR A 314 -2.13 6.46 7.29
C THR A 314 -2.59 6.11 5.88
N LYS A 315 -2.64 7.07 4.95
CA LYS A 315 -2.86 6.77 3.53
C LYS A 315 -1.70 5.94 2.96
N LEU A 316 -0.46 6.31 3.23
CA LEU A 316 0.72 5.59 2.72
C LEU A 316 0.86 4.20 3.35
N LEU A 317 0.56 4.09 4.65
CA LEU A 317 0.63 2.82 5.37
C LEU A 317 -0.61 1.94 5.17
N SER A 318 -1.65 2.43 4.47
CA SER A 318 -2.93 1.72 4.35
C SER A 318 -2.78 0.33 3.74
N GLU A 319 -1.96 0.17 2.69
CA GLU A 319 -1.71 -1.13 2.05
C GLU A 319 -1.15 -2.17 3.05
N SER A 320 -0.24 -1.73 3.93
CA SER A 320 0.39 -2.62 4.91
C SER A 320 -0.51 -2.89 6.12
N LEU A 321 -1.35 -1.94 6.51
CA LEU A 321 -2.23 -2.05 7.68
C LEU A 321 -3.63 -2.62 7.36
N SER A 322 -4.09 -2.56 6.11
CA SER A 322 -5.41 -3.07 5.70
C SER A 322 -5.50 -4.58 5.59
N GLY A 323 -4.48 -5.30 6.08
CA GLY A 323 -4.45 -6.76 6.14
C GLY A 323 -3.65 -7.44 5.04
N ALA A 324 -3.26 -6.76 3.96
CA ALA A 324 -2.51 -7.40 2.86
C ALA A 324 -0.99 -7.50 3.12
N GLY A 325 -0.47 -6.74 4.09
CA GLY A 325 0.95 -6.72 4.45
C GLY A 325 1.26 -7.43 5.75
N VAL A 326 2.55 -7.70 5.96
CA VAL A 326 3.12 -8.23 7.20
C VAL A 326 3.71 -7.06 7.98
N VAL A 327 3.34 -6.92 9.25
CA VAL A 327 3.75 -5.75 10.05
C VAL A 327 4.54 -6.19 11.28
N LEU A 328 5.66 -5.51 11.52
CA LEU A 328 6.44 -5.55 12.74
C LEU A 328 6.40 -4.17 13.41
N LEU A 329 5.85 -4.11 14.62
CA LEU A 329 5.88 -2.91 15.46
C LEU A 329 6.96 -3.07 16.53
N ILE A 330 7.97 -2.20 16.49
CA ILE A 330 9.00 -2.06 17.52
C ILE A 330 8.65 -0.88 18.42
N ALA A 331 8.11 -1.20 19.59
CA ALA A 331 7.76 -0.21 20.60
C ALA A 331 9.00 0.16 21.43
N CYS A 332 9.43 1.41 21.37
CA CYS A 332 10.61 1.91 22.08
C CYS A 332 10.18 2.69 23.32
N ILE A 333 10.64 2.27 24.51
CA ILE A 333 10.27 2.88 25.79
C ILE A 333 11.48 3.25 26.66
N THR A 334 11.28 4.19 27.58
CA THR A 334 12.25 4.56 28.61
C THR A 334 11.87 3.95 29.97
N PRO A 335 12.84 3.52 30.79
CA PRO A 335 12.60 3.08 32.16
C PRO A 335 12.45 4.25 33.15
N SER A 336 12.59 5.51 32.73
CA SER A 336 12.51 6.68 33.62
C SER A 336 11.11 6.88 34.22
N SER A 337 11.06 7.09 35.54
CA SER A 337 9.84 7.44 36.27
C SER A 337 9.21 8.77 35.84
N TYR A 338 10.00 9.72 35.33
CA TYR A 338 9.49 10.97 34.78
C TYR A 338 8.55 10.74 33.58
N SER A 339 8.84 9.70 32.79
CA SER A 339 8.16 9.36 31.54
C SER A 339 7.18 8.18 31.68
N VAL A 340 6.76 7.83 32.90
CA VAL A 340 5.85 6.71 33.17
C VAL A 340 4.55 6.78 32.38
N THR A 341 3.96 7.98 32.26
CA THR A 341 2.68 8.18 31.56
C THR A 341 2.79 7.83 30.08
N GLU A 342 3.84 8.31 29.40
CA GLU A 342 4.05 8.07 27.98
C GLU A 342 4.51 6.64 27.69
N THR A 343 5.28 6.04 28.61
CA THR A 343 5.63 4.62 28.55
C THR A 343 4.37 3.75 28.58
N ILE A 344 3.41 4.04 29.47
CA ILE A 344 2.14 3.30 29.53
C ILE A 344 1.26 3.55 28.31
N ASN A 345 1.24 4.77 27.77
CA ASN A 345 0.52 5.07 26.54
C ASN A 345 1.08 4.24 25.37
N THR A 346 2.41 4.16 25.28
CA THR A 346 3.11 3.34 24.28
C THR A 346 2.77 1.87 24.44
N LEU A 347 2.84 1.33 25.66
CA LEU A 347 2.51 -0.07 25.93
C LEU A 347 1.05 -0.41 25.58
N ARG A 348 0.10 0.45 25.97
CA ARG A 348 -1.33 0.27 25.64
C ARG A 348 -1.59 0.32 24.13
N TYR A 349 -0.90 1.20 23.42
CA TYR A 349 -0.99 1.29 21.97
C TYR A 349 -0.50 -0.01 21.32
N SER A 350 0.67 -0.49 21.74
CA SER A 350 1.27 -1.73 21.27
C SER A 350 0.41 -2.96 21.56
N THR A 351 -0.23 -3.02 22.73
CA THR A 351 -1.19 -4.09 23.06
C THR A 351 -2.38 -4.10 22.10
N ARG A 352 -2.91 -2.94 21.71
CA ARG A 352 -3.99 -2.87 20.72
C ARG A 352 -3.52 -3.27 19.33
N ALA A 353 -2.31 -2.85 18.92
CA ALA A 353 -1.73 -3.23 17.64
C ALA A 353 -1.54 -4.74 17.49
N LYS A 354 -1.16 -5.42 18.59
CA LYS A 354 -1.01 -6.89 18.63
C LYS A 354 -2.30 -7.66 18.30
N CYS A 355 -3.47 -7.04 18.48
CA CYS A 355 -4.77 -7.65 18.18
C CYS A 355 -5.15 -7.58 16.70
N ILE A 356 -4.39 -6.88 15.85
CA ILE A 356 -4.71 -6.76 14.43
C ILE A 356 -4.37 -8.06 13.72
N LEU A 357 -5.33 -8.54 12.92
CA LEU A 357 -5.19 -9.69 12.05
C LEU A 357 -4.93 -9.24 10.61
N THR A 358 -3.98 -9.90 9.97
CA THR A 358 -3.57 -9.70 8.59
C THR A 358 -3.74 -11.00 7.80
N LYS A 359 -3.99 -10.90 6.50
CA LYS A 359 -3.98 -12.01 5.53
C LYS A 359 -2.98 -11.62 4.42
N PRO A 360 -1.67 -11.84 4.62
CA PRO A 360 -0.64 -11.41 3.68
C PRO A 360 -0.84 -12.03 2.28
N VAL A 361 -0.71 -11.22 1.23
CA VAL A 361 -0.86 -11.67 -0.16
C VAL A 361 0.40 -11.35 -0.95
N VAL A 362 0.88 -12.33 -1.72
CA VAL A 362 2.00 -12.13 -2.65
C VAL A 362 1.56 -11.22 -3.79
N ALA A 363 2.26 -10.10 -3.97
CA ALA A 363 2.00 -9.18 -5.06
C ALA A 363 2.75 -9.62 -6.32
N PHE A 364 2.01 -9.80 -7.41
CA PHE A 364 2.55 -10.08 -8.75
C PHE A 364 2.34 -8.88 -9.67
N ASP A 365 3.12 -8.77 -10.74
CA ASP A 365 2.78 -7.83 -11.81
C ASP A 365 1.40 -8.20 -12.40
N PRO A 366 0.40 -7.30 -12.33
CA PRO A 366 -0.94 -7.61 -12.83
C PRO A 366 -0.97 -7.90 -14.33
N ARG A 367 -0.03 -7.35 -15.11
CA ARG A 367 0.05 -7.61 -16.55
C ARG A 367 0.49 -9.05 -16.81
N GLU A 368 1.57 -9.47 -16.15
CA GLU A 368 2.11 -10.82 -16.32
C GLU A 368 1.18 -11.88 -15.73
N LYS A 369 0.55 -11.59 -14.59
CA LYS A 369 -0.50 -12.44 -14.03
C LYS A 369 -1.67 -12.61 -15.02
N TYR A 370 -2.13 -11.52 -15.64
CA TYR A 370 -3.21 -11.58 -16.63
C TYR A 370 -2.81 -12.36 -17.88
N ILE A 371 -1.58 -12.18 -18.39
CA ILE A 371 -1.04 -12.98 -19.50
C ILE A 371 -1.00 -14.46 -19.11
N GLY A 372 -0.56 -14.79 -17.90
CA GLY A 372 -0.54 -16.16 -17.40
C GLY A 372 -1.92 -16.80 -17.33
N THR A 373 -2.93 -16.09 -16.80
CA THR A 373 -4.32 -16.56 -16.77
C THR A 373 -4.86 -16.79 -18.18
N LEU A 374 -4.67 -15.84 -19.10
CA LEU A 374 -5.12 -15.97 -20.48
C LEU A 374 -4.47 -17.15 -21.21
N LYS A 375 -3.17 -17.40 -21.00
CA LYS A 375 -2.50 -18.56 -21.61
C LYS A 375 -3.05 -19.88 -21.08
N LYS A 376 -3.32 -19.96 -19.77
CA LYS A 376 -3.96 -21.14 -19.15
C LYS A 376 -5.34 -21.39 -19.73
N GLU A 377 -6.17 -20.35 -19.84
CA GLU A 377 -7.49 -20.44 -20.48
C GLU A 377 -7.38 -20.89 -21.94
N LEU A 378 -6.45 -20.33 -22.71
CA LEU A 378 -6.20 -20.75 -24.09
C LEU A 378 -5.78 -22.22 -24.19
N GLN A 379 -4.99 -22.71 -23.23
CA GLN A 379 -4.57 -24.11 -23.21
C GLN A 379 -5.74 -25.05 -22.87
N ILE A 380 -6.57 -24.69 -21.89
CA ILE A 380 -7.78 -25.45 -21.52
C ILE A 380 -8.72 -25.51 -22.73
N LEU A 381 -9.03 -24.36 -23.34
CA LEU A 381 -9.92 -24.29 -24.50
C LEU A 381 -9.38 -25.04 -25.72
N ARG A 382 -8.06 -25.08 -25.91
CA ARG A 382 -7.43 -25.88 -26.97
C ARG A 382 -7.56 -27.38 -26.71
N ASN A 383 -7.33 -27.81 -25.47
CA ASN A 383 -7.47 -29.20 -25.08
C ASN A 383 -8.93 -29.67 -25.20
N GLU A 384 -9.88 -28.85 -24.78
CA GLU A 384 -11.31 -29.11 -24.92
C GLU A 384 -11.72 -29.20 -26.40
N ASN A 385 -11.26 -28.26 -27.24
CA ASN A 385 -11.48 -28.34 -28.68
C ASN A 385 -10.90 -29.62 -29.30
N GLN A 386 -9.71 -30.04 -28.87
CA GLN A 386 -9.09 -31.26 -29.37
C GLN A 386 -9.87 -32.50 -28.92
N TYR A 387 -10.34 -32.53 -27.67
CA TYR A 387 -11.19 -33.59 -27.14
C TYR A 387 -12.51 -33.69 -27.92
N LEU A 388 -13.20 -32.57 -28.11
CA LEU A 388 -14.46 -32.52 -28.87
C LEU A 388 -14.26 -32.95 -30.33
N LYS A 389 -13.17 -32.53 -30.98
CA LYS A 389 -12.85 -32.98 -32.35
C LYS A 389 -12.62 -34.48 -32.45
N THR A 390 -12.05 -35.09 -31.41
CA THR A 390 -11.81 -36.53 -31.34
C THR A 390 -13.10 -37.31 -31.09
N GLN A 391 -13.98 -36.80 -30.21
CA GLN A 391 -15.31 -37.38 -29.92
C GLN A 391 -16.25 -37.31 -31.13
N LEU A 392 -16.19 -36.24 -31.93
CA LEU A 392 -17.07 -36.02 -33.08
C LEU A 392 -16.58 -36.71 -34.37
N SER A 393 -15.54 -37.55 -34.32
CA SER A 393 -15.00 -38.28 -35.49
C SER A 393 -14.70 -37.38 -36.70
N PHE A 394 -14.26 -36.14 -36.48
CA PHE A 394 -13.84 -35.30 -37.60
C PHE A 394 -12.59 -35.91 -38.26
N PRO A 395 -12.59 -36.17 -39.59
CA PRO A 395 -11.38 -36.63 -40.26
C PRO A 395 -10.29 -35.60 -40.02
N THR A 396 -9.15 -36.04 -39.51
CA THR A 396 -7.96 -35.18 -39.41
C THR A 396 -7.51 -34.93 -40.83
N VAL A 397 -7.99 -33.85 -41.45
CA VAL A 397 -7.50 -33.42 -42.77
C VAL A 397 -6.05 -32.99 -42.56
N SER A 398 -5.15 -33.92 -42.79
CA SER A 398 -3.72 -33.66 -42.88
C SER A 398 -3.52 -32.63 -43.97
N GLN A 399 -2.95 -31.47 -43.63
CA GLN A 399 -2.73 -30.34 -44.54
C GLN A 399 -1.83 -30.66 -45.76
N ASN A 400 -1.35 -31.89 -45.90
CA ASN A 400 -0.41 -32.32 -46.95
C ASN A 400 -1.06 -33.01 -48.17
N GLN A 401 -2.40 -33.09 -48.29
CA GLN A 401 -3.06 -33.75 -49.44
C GLN A 401 -3.98 -32.85 -50.27
N VAL A 402 -3.84 -31.51 -50.23
CA VAL A 402 -4.67 -30.62 -51.06
C VAL A 402 -4.06 -30.34 -52.45
N GLN A 403 -2.88 -30.90 -52.77
CA GLN A 403 -2.35 -30.81 -54.13
C GLN A 403 -2.61 -32.11 -54.90
N SER A 404 -3.47 -31.99 -55.90
CA SER A 404 -3.72 -32.93 -57.01
C SER A 404 -4.58 -34.16 -56.73
N LYS A 405 -5.90 -34.02 -56.99
CA LYS A 405 -6.69 -34.75 -58.01
C LYS A 405 -8.17 -34.86 -57.61
N ASP A 406 -9.02 -34.40 -58.52
CA ASP A 406 -10.44 -34.68 -58.77
C ASP A 406 -11.43 -34.81 -57.59
N LYS A 407 -12.18 -33.73 -57.38
CA LYS A 407 -13.32 -33.59 -56.45
C LYS A 407 -14.56 -34.45 -56.79
N GLN A 408 -14.58 -35.19 -57.88
CA GLN A 408 -15.78 -35.94 -58.30
C GLN A 408 -15.77 -37.41 -57.85
N THR A 409 -14.60 -38.01 -57.60
CA THR A 409 -14.50 -39.46 -57.33
C THR A 409 -14.70 -39.83 -55.85
N ILE A 410 -14.45 -38.89 -54.92
CA ILE A 410 -14.58 -39.13 -53.46
C ILE A 410 -16.05 -39.21 -53.03
N THR A 411 -16.95 -38.54 -53.74
CA THR A 411 -18.38 -38.47 -53.39
C THR A 411 -19.14 -39.78 -53.69
N GLU A 412 -18.63 -40.60 -54.60
CA GLU A 412 -19.28 -41.87 -54.98
C GLU A 412 -18.83 -43.04 -54.11
N GLN A 413 -17.60 -43.04 -53.60
CA GLN A 413 -17.09 -44.09 -52.71
C GLN A 413 -17.68 -44.00 -51.28
N LEU A 414 -18.07 -42.81 -50.82
CA LEU A 414 -18.69 -42.62 -49.50
C LEU A 414 -20.16 -43.09 -49.42
N LYS A 415 -20.81 -43.42 -50.55
CA LYS A 415 -22.21 -43.91 -50.55
C LYS A 415 -22.33 -45.42 -50.40
N GLN A 416 -21.27 -46.19 -50.64
CA GLN A 416 -21.34 -47.66 -50.63
C GLN A 416 -21.07 -48.29 -49.26
N ASP A 417 -20.42 -47.58 -48.32
CA ASP A 417 -20.12 -48.10 -46.98
C ASP A 417 -21.24 -47.91 -45.94
N SER A 418 -22.39 -47.32 -46.30
CA SER A 418 -23.50 -47.03 -45.36
C SER A 418 -24.44 -48.21 -45.07
N GLN A 419 -24.08 -49.47 -45.36
CA GLN A 419 -25.05 -50.57 -45.30
C GLN A 419 -25.02 -51.50 -44.08
N MET A 420 -24.14 -51.36 -43.08
CA MET A 420 -24.20 -52.27 -41.92
C MET A 420 -23.74 -51.66 -40.59
N THR A 421 -24.60 -50.88 -39.91
CA THR A 421 -24.56 -50.62 -38.45
C THR A 421 -25.95 -50.18 -37.92
N PRO A 422 -26.29 -50.37 -36.63
CA PRO A 422 -27.68 -50.51 -36.17
C PRO A 422 -28.46 -49.17 -36.08
N LYS A 423 -29.52 -49.06 -36.88
CA LYS A 423 -30.42 -47.90 -37.13
C LYS A 423 -31.18 -47.28 -35.94
N LEU A 424 -30.98 -47.73 -34.69
CA LEU A 424 -31.77 -47.25 -33.54
C LEU A 424 -31.01 -46.29 -32.61
N VAL A 425 -29.68 -46.17 -32.73
CA VAL A 425 -28.84 -45.31 -31.86
C VAL A 425 -28.43 -44.02 -32.58
N GLU A 426 -28.25 -44.04 -33.90
CA GLU A 426 -27.88 -42.87 -34.71
C GLU A 426 -28.98 -41.80 -34.78
N SER A 427 -30.25 -42.19 -34.81
CA SER A 427 -31.38 -41.25 -34.87
C SER A 427 -31.49 -40.40 -33.59
N SER A 428 -31.32 -41.02 -32.41
CA SER A 428 -31.34 -40.31 -31.13
C SER A 428 -30.17 -39.36 -30.95
N LEU A 429 -28.97 -39.72 -31.43
CA LEU A 429 -27.79 -38.87 -31.32
C LEU A 429 -27.84 -37.69 -32.32
N TYR A 430 -28.41 -37.91 -33.50
CA TYR A 430 -28.58 -36.86 -34.51
C TYR A 430 -29.64 -35.82 -34.10
N GLU A 431 -30.74 -36.27 -33.47
CA GLU A 431 -31.73 -35.37 -32.86
C GLU A 431 -31.13 -34.55 -31.72
N MET A 432 -30.37 -35.19 -30.83
CA MET A 432 -29.68 -34.48 -29.74
C MET A 432 -28.66 -33.46 -30.27
N LEU A 433 -27.93 -33.80 -31.35
CA LEU A 433 -27.00 -32.88 -31.99
C LEU A 433 -27.73 -31.69 -32.62
N GLN A 434 -28.89 -31.90 -33.24
CA GLN A 434 -29.72 -30.82 -33.77
C GLN A 434 -30.25 -29.91 -32.66
N GLU A 435 -30.71 -30.47 -31.54
CA GLU A 435 -31.11 -29.68 -30.37
C GLU A 435 -29.96 -28.84 -29.82
N TYR A 436 -28.77 -29.44 -29.65
CA TYR A 436 -27.58 -28.72 -29.20
C TYR A 436 -27.14 -27.62 -30.17
N MET A 437 -27.30 -27.82 -31.48
CA MET A 437 -26.97 -26.80 -32.48
C MET A 437 -27.94 -25.62 -32.42
N VAL A 438 -29.24 -25.90 -32.29
CA VAL A 438 -30.28 -24.87 -32.14
C VAL A 438 -30.09 -24.11 -30.84
N GLU A 439 -29.80 -24.80 -29.73
CA GLU A 439 -29.53 -24.18 -28.44
C GLU A 439 -28.26 -23.30 -28.48
N ASN A 440 -27.19 -23.77 -29.11
CA ASN A 440 -25.97 -22.96 -29.29
C ASN A 440 -26.21 -21.72 -30.15
N GLU A 441 -27.05 -21.81 -31.19
CA GLU A 441 -27.39 -20.67 -32.02
C GLU A 441 -28.26 -19.67 -31.26
N SER A 442 -29.20 -20.16 -30.45
CA SER A 442 -30.00 -19.36 -29.51
C SER A 442 -29.10 -18.63 -28.51
N LEU A 443 -28.20 -19.34 -27.82
CA LEU A 443 -27.25 -18.77 -26.86
C LEU A 443 -26.31 -17.75 -27.51
N ARG A 444 -25.89 -17.96 -28.76
CA ARG A 444 -25.10 -16.98 -29.51
C ARG A 444 -25.90 -15.74 -29.86
N SER A 445 -27.20 -15.89 -30.15
CA SER A 445 -28.10 -14.77 -30.38
C SER A 445 -28.35 -13.97 -29.10
N GLU A 446 -28.64 -14.66 -27.99
CA GLU A 446 -28.83 -14.06 -26.68
C GLU A 446 -27.57 -13.32 -26.22
N ASN A 447 -26.38 -13.92 -26.36
CA ASN A 447 -25.13 -13.23 -26.06
C ASN A 447 -24.96 -11.96 -26.91
N ARG A 448 -25.28 -12.01 -28.21
CA ARG A 448 -25.24 -10.81 -29.06
C ARG A 448 -26.20 -9.73 -28.56
N GLN A 449 -27.40 -10.09 -28.12
CA GLN A 449 -28.35 -9.16 -27.52
C GLN A 449 -27.81 -8.58 -26.22
N LEU A 450 -27.29 -9.41 -25.31
CA LEU A 450 -26.68 -8.98 -24.05
C LEU A 450 -25.48 -8.04 -24.28
N TYR A 451 -24.67 -8.26 -25.31
CA TYR A 451 -23.59 -7.33 -25.67
C TYR A 451 -24.10 -5.99 -26.20
N GLN A 452 -25.21 -6.01 -26.96
CA GLN A 452 -25.85 -4.77 -27.42
C GLN A 452 -26.50 -4.01 -26.27
N GLU A 453 -27.22 -4.70 -25.38
CA GLU A 453 -27.84 -4.12 -24.18
C GLU A 453 -26.80 -3.56 -23.22
N ASN A 454 -25.71 -4.30 -22.95
CA ASN A 454 -24.59 -3.76 -22.15
C ASN A 454 -23.94 -2.54 -22.81
N GLY A 455 -23.84 -2.53 -24.14
CA GLY A 455 -23.38 -1.36 -24.89
C GLY A 455 -24.29 -0.14 -24.70
N GLY A 456 -25.61 -0.36 -24.74
CA GLY A 456 -26.64 0.65 -24.47
C GLY A 456 -26.59 1.16 -23.03
N LEU A 457 -26.57 0.27 -22.04
CA LEU A 457 -26.44 0.61 -20.62
C LEU A 457 -25.18 1.42 -20.34
N LEU A 458 -24.07 1.10 -21.00
CA LEU A 458 -22.82 1.86 -20.85
C LEU A 458 -22.94 3.28 -21.43
N GLN A 459 -23.69 3.47 -22.52
CA GLN A 459 -23.98 4.80 -23.05
C GLN A 459 -24.91 5.59 -22.13
N GLU A 460 -25.96 4.96 -21.60
CA GLU A 460 -26.90 5.55 -20.66
C GLU A 460 -26.19 5.94 -19.35
N GLN A 461 -25.32 5.08 -18.83
CA GLN A 461 -24.49 5.38 -17.66
C GLN A 461 -23.61 6.62 -17.91
N LYS A 462 -22.98 6.72 -19.09
CA LYS A 462 -22.18 7.91 -19.46
C LYS A 462 -23.04 9.17 -19.54
N GLN A 463 -24.27 9.06 -20.04
CA GLN A 463 -25.21 10.17 -20.11
C GLN A 463 -25.62 10.62 -18.70
N LEU A 464 -25.96 9.70 -17.81
CA LEU A 464 -26.26 9.99 -16.40
C LEU A 464 -25.08 10.62 -15.66
N TYR A 465 -23.85 10.19 -15.93
CA TYR A 465 -22.66 10.84 -15.37
C TYR A 465 -22.56 12.30 -15.82
N LYS A 466 -22.82 12.57 -17.10
CA LYS A 466 -22.80 13.93 -17.64
C LYS A 466 -23.92 14.79 -17.05
N GLU A 467 -25.11 14.24 -16.88
CA GLU A 467 -26.23 14.93 -16.24
C GLU A 467 -25.95 15.21 -14.76
N ASN A 468 -25.37 14.26 -14.02
CA ASN A 468 -24.93 14.47 -12.65
C ASN A 468 -23.87 15.57 -12.53
N GLU A 469 -22.92 15.66 -13.47
CA GLU A 469 -21.98 16.79 -13.51
C GLU A 469 -22.70 18.13 -13.72
N THR A 470 -23.72 18.17 -14.59
CA THR A 470 -24.52 19.40 -14.79
C THR A 470 -25.32 19.78 -13.55
N PHE A 471 -25.90 18.81 -12.84
CA PHE A 471 -26.60 19.07 -11.58
C PHE A 471 -25.66 19.55 -10.48
N LEU A 472 -24.46 18.97 -10.38
CA LEU A 472 -23.44 19.46 -9.44
C LEU A 472 -23.08 20.92 -9.73
N TYR A 473 -22.90 21.27 -11.00
CA TYR A 473 -22.63 22.65 -11.39
C TYR A 473 -23.79 23.59 -11.04
N GLN A 474 -25.04 23.18 -11.26
CA GLN A 474 -26.22 23.97 -10.89
C GLN A 474 -26.35 24.14 -9.37
N LEU A 475 -26.06 23.10 -8.59
CA LEU A 475 -26.03 23.17 -7.12
C LEU A 475 -24.95 24.15 -6.65
N GLU A 476 -23.75 24.12 -7.23
CA GLU A 476 -22.71 25.10 -6.91
C GLU A 476 -23.15 26.54 -7.23
N GLN A 477 -23.88 26.75 -8.34
CA GLN A 477 -24.42 28.08 -8.66
C GLN A 477 -25.50 28.51 -7.65
N LEU A 478 -26.39 27.60 -7.26
CA LEU A 478 -27.43 27.88 -6.26
C LEU A 478 -26.84 28.14 -4.88
N GLU A 479 -25.81 27.41 -4.46
CA GLU A 479 -25.08 27.67 -3.22
C GLU A 479 -24.38 29.04 -3.26
N ARG A 480 -23.80 29.43 -4.40
CA ARG A 480 -23.24 30.77 -4.58
C ARG A 480 -24.30 31.86 -4.51
N MET A 481 -25.46 31.65 -5.11
CA MET A 481 -26.60 32.58 -5.05
C MET A 481 -27.20 32.68 -3.65
N SER A 482 -27.35 31.56 -2.95
CA SER A 482 -27.80 31.49 -1.55
C SER A 482 -26.79 32.15 -0.61
N GLY A 483 -25.49 31.93 -0.83
CA GLY A 483 -24.42 32.63 -0.14
C GLY A 483 -24.50 34.14 -0.37
N MET A 484 -24.70 34.60 -1.61
CA MET A 484 -24.89 36.01 -1.93
C MET A 484 -26.16 36.61 -1.28
N ALA A 485 -27.27 35.86 -1.23
CA ALA A 485 -28.50 36.29 -0.56
C ALA A 485 -28.34 36.40 0.97
N MET A 486 -27.54 35.51 1.58
CA MET A 486 -27.16 35.57 3.00
C MET A 486 -26.29 36.81 3.29
N TYR A 487 -25.35 37.16 2.39
CA TYR A 487 -24.56 38.39 2.49
C TYR A 487 -25.39 39.66 2.26
N ALA A 488 -26.44 39.61 1.44
CA ALA A 488 -27.35 40.73 1.24
C ALA A 488 -28.24 40.98 2.48
N ASN A 489 -28.75 39.92 3.13
CA ASN A 489 -29.58 40.03 4.33
C ASN A 489 -28.81 40.47 5.60
N GLN A 490 -27.48 40.43 5.60
CA GLN A 490 -26.65 40.93 6.71
C GLN A 490 -26.40 42.44 6.67
N LYS A 491 -26.68 43.13 5.55
CA LYS A 491 -26.48 44.59 5.44
C LYS A 491 -27.59 45.44 6.05
N ASP A 492 -28.78 44.88 6.29
CA ASP A 492 -29.94 45.62 6.81
C ASP A 492 -30.10 45.56 8.35
N ARG A 493 -29.08 45.07 9.08
CA ARG A 493 -29.09 45.03 10.55
C ARG A 493 -27.78 45.55 11.16
N TRP A 494 -27.61 46.87 11.20
CA TRP A 494 -27.01 47.56 12.35
C TRP A 494 -27.36 49.06 12.35
N PRO A 495 -27.67 49.68 13.51
CA PRO A 495 -28.02 51.09 13.60
C PRO A 495 -26.79 52.00 13.64
N SER A 496 -26.99 53.22 13.17
CA SER A 496 -26.11 54.39 13.21
C SER A 496 -25.48 54.64 14.58
N TYR A 497 -24.20 55.06 14.63
CA TYR A 497 -23.74 56.21 15.43
C TYR A 497 -22.30 56.66 15.08
N GLN A 498 -22.21 57.97 14.83
CA GLN A 498 -21.14 58.94 15.11
C GLN A 498 -19.78 58.95 14.37
N THR A 499 -19.61 60.06 13.66
CA THR A 499 -18.41 60.71 13.12
C THR A 499 -17.40 61.17 14.17
N PRO A 500 -16.10 61.14 13.86
CA PRO A 500 -15.15 62.20 14.24
C PRO A 500 -14.46 62.85 13.01
N PRO A 501 -13.75 63.99 13.18
CA PRO A 501 -13.65 65.05 12.19
C PRO A 501 -12.44 64.96 11.23
N GLN A 502 -12.57 65.70 10.12
CA GLN A 502 -11.59 65.95 9.07
C GLN A 502 -10.42 66.84 9.50
N LEU A 503 -9.36 66.86 8.66
CA LEU A 503 -8.16 67.76 8.53
C LEU A 503 -6.85 66.98 8.81
N THR A 504 -5.77 67.01 8.02
CA THR A 504 -5.28 67.87 6.92
C THR A 504 -4.18 67.15 6.09
N ASN A 505 -4.02 67.59 4.84
CA ASN A 505 -2.93 67.38 3.87
C ASN A 505 -1.54 66.91 4.39
N SER A 506 -0.93 65.94 3.70
CA SER A 506 0.27 66.13 2.83
C SER A 506 0.92 64.81 2.39
N ASN A 507 1.09 64.70 1.07
CA ASN A 507 2.14 64.02 0.28
C ASN A 507 2.80 62.68 0.68
N GLU A 508 2.84 61.83 -0.36
CA GLU A 508 3.93 60.91 -0.78
C GLU A 508 3.88 59.40 -0.47
N ARG A 509 3.59 58.67 -1.57
CA ARG A 509 4.27 57.47 -2.12
C ARG A 509 4.13 56.09 -1.46
N PHE A 510 4.07 55.12 -2.39
CA PHE A 510 4.11 53.65 -2.28
C PHE A 510 2.80 53.01 -1.79
N GLY A 511 2.19 52.03 -2.44
CA GLY A 511 2.57 51.18 -3.56
C GLY A 511 1.88 49.83 -3.37
N ALA A 512 1.02 49.47 -4.32
CA ALA A 512 0.54 48.12 -4.67
C ALA A 512 0.03 47.15 -3.58
N GLY A 513 -1.17 46.58 -3.80
CA GLY A 513 -1.36 45.14 -3.52
C GLY A 513 -2.69 44.65 -2.95
N TYR A 514 -3.84 44.94 -3.58
CA TYR A 514 -5.01 44.06 -3.45
C TYR A 514 -5.73 43.95 -4.79
N LYS A 515 -5.46 42.88 -5.55
CA LYS A 515 -6.47 42.25 -6.43
C LYS A 515 -6.24 40.74 -6.49
N THR A 516 -7.18 40.06 -5.86
CA THR A 516 -7.60 38.67 -6.09
C THR A 516 -7.65 38.32 -7.58
N LYS A 517 -7.06 37.18 -7.96
CA LYS A 517 -7.42 36.44 -9.18
C LYS A 517 -7.31 34.93 -8.93
N ALA A 518 -8.44 34.35 -8.54
CA ALA A 518 -8.75 32.95 -8.82
C ALA A 518 -9.41 32.85 -10.21
N THR A 519 -9.42 31.64 -10.76
CA THR A 519 -10.04 31.18 -12.02
C THR A 519 -9.40 31.66 -13.32
N THR A 520 -8.69 30.74 -14.02
CA THR A 520 -9.03 30.20 -15.36
C THR A 520 -7.86 29.37 -15.87
N THR A 521 -7.92 28.03 -15.88
CA THR A 521 -7.21 27.18 -16.86
C THR A 521 -7.72 25.74 -16.77
N TYR A 522 -8.78 25.38 -17.49
CA TYR A 522 -9.00 24.00 -17.98
C TYR A 522 -10.05 24.07 -19.08
N GLY A 523 -9.61 23.84 -20.32
CA GLY A 523 -10.50 23.75 -21.49
C GLY A 523 -10.00 24.53 -22.68
N GLN A 524 -8.92 24.06 -23.34
CA GLN A 524 -8.63 24.30 -24.76
C GLN A 524 -7.37 23.55 -25.21
N ILE A 525 -7.45 22.23 -25.33
CA ILE A 525 -6.55 21.47 -26.22
C ILE A 525 -7.39 20.35 -26.84
N LEU A 526 -7.86 20.57 -28.08
CA LEU A 526 -8.11 19.59 -29.14
C LEU A 526 -9.13 20.20 -30.11
N LEU A 527 -8.65 20.78 -31.21
CA LEU A 527 -9.17 20.59 -32.56
C LEU A 527 -8.42 21.51 -33.54
N LYS A 528 -7.75 20.86 -34.52
CA LYS A 528 -7.39 21.34 -35.86
C LYS A 528 -6.31 22.44 -35.94
N PHE A 529 -5.16 22.13 -36.54
CA PHE A 529 -4.95 22.34 -37.98
C PHE A 529 -3.74 21.53 -38.45
N SER A 530 -4.02 20.44 -39.14
CA SER A 530 -3.20 19.92 -40.22
C SER A 530 -3.51 20.78 -41.44
N THR A 531 -2.49 21.37 -42.08
CA THR A 531 -2.28 21.47 -43.54
C THR A 531 -1.43 22.70 -43.90
N LYS A 532 -0.41 22.44 -44.74
CA LYS A 532 0.22 23.32 -45.73
C LYS A 532 1.20 24.39 -45.23
N ASP A 533 2.48 24.01 -45.23
CA ASP A 533 3.55 24.88 -45.73
C ASP A 533 4.17 24.19 -46.95
N CYS A 534 3.84 24.70 -48.13
CA CYS A 534 4.54 24.43 -49.37
C CYS A 534 4.44 25.71 -50.22
N GLU A 535 5.60 26.15 -50.71
CA GLU A 535 5.84 27.13 -51.77
C GLU A 535 5.95 28.65 -51.44
N LYS A 536 7.13 29.16 -51.86
CA LYS A 536 7.47 30.49 -52.41
C LYS A 536 7.51 31.64 -51.40
N ASN A 537 8.53 32.49 -51.34
CA ASN A 537 9.68 32.81 -52.19
C ASN A 537 10.81 33.27 -51.26
#